data_AF-A0A2P8VGW9-F1
#
_entry.id   AF-A0A2P8VGW9-F1
#
_cell.length_a   1.000
_cell.length_b   1.000
_cell.length_c   1.000
_cell.angle_alpha   90.00
_cell.angle_beta   90.00
_cell.angle_gamma   90.00
#
_symmetry.space_group_name_H-M   'P 1'
#
loop_
_entity.id
_entity.type
_entity.pdbx_description
1 polymer ?
#
loop_
_entity_poly.entity_id
_entity_poly.type
_entity_poly.pdbx_seq_one_letter_code
_entity_poly.pdbx_strand_id
1 'polypeptide(L)'
;MKLKLVVIMMLSLSAAVYAGDCTTVKEMDTADAAASKIQNWAGVSSFFKKYKQCDDGYIAEGLSHTVGTLLAKDWRTLDQLNVMTNKDKTFESWVVKHINTTADDSDLALIVKNAKEDCPARNTHLCTTLENAARQALQDLEEE
;
A
#
# COMPACT_ATOMS: atom_id res chain seq x y z
N MET A 1 -43.15 -41.52 19.21
CA MET A 1 -41.72 -41.19 19.02
C MET A 1 -41.58 -39.68 19.14
N LYS A 2 -40.83 -39.17 20.13
CA LYS A 2 -40.58 -37.73 20.31
C LYS A 2 -39.24 -37.39 19.68
N LEU A 3 -39.26 -36.72 18.54
CA LEU A 3 -38.07 -36.24 17.84
C LEU A 3 -37.50 -35.07 18.64
N LYS A 4 -36.37 -35.29 19.35
CA LYS A 4 -35.67 -34.23 20.07
C LYS A 4 -34.87 -33.42 19.07
N LEU A 5 -35.33 -32.20 18.79
CA LEU A 5 -34.59 -31.20 18.04
C LEU A 5 -33.38 -30.78 18.89
N VAL A 6 -32.18 -31.26 18.54
CA VAL A 6 -30.93 -30.82 19.17
C VAL A 6 -30.49 -29.56 18.42
N VAL A 7 -30.74 -28.39 19.02
CA VAL A 7 -30.22 -27.11 18.53
C VAL A 7 -28.74 -27.05 18.92
N ILE A 8 -27.86 -27.31 17.96
CA ILE A 8 -26.42 -27.12 18.11
C ILE A 8 -26.14 -25.61 18.01
N MET A 9 -25.99 -24.96 19.16
CA MET A 9 -25.53 -23.58 19.26
C MET A 9 -24.03 -23.57 18.93
N MET A 10 -23.67 -23.30 17.67
CA MET A 10 -22.29 -23.02 17.28
C MET A 10 -21.84 -21.73 17.95
N LEU A 11 -21.10 -21.84 19.06
CA LEU A 11 -20.26 -20.76 19.54
C LEU A 11 -19.14 -20.58 18.51
N SER A 12 -19.28 -19.56 17.66
CA SER A 12 -18.19 -19.04 16.85
C SER A 12 -17.14 -18.47 17.79
N LEU A 13 -16.09 -19.25 18.08
CA LEU A 13 -14.83 -18.71 18.57
C LEU A 13 -14.24 -17.86 17.45
N SER A 14 -14.57 -16.59 17.42
CA SER A 14 -13.80 -15.60 16.68
C SER A 14 -12.43 -15.55 17.36
N ALA A 15 -11.44 -16.25 16.81
CA ALA A 15 -10.07 -15.92 17.12
C ALA A 15 -9.90 -14.46 16.72
N ALA A 16 -9.76 -13.57 17.70
CA ALA A 16 -9.34 -12.21 17.45
C ALA A 16 -7.98 -12.32 16.77
N VAL A 17 -7.98 -12.16 15.44
CA VAL A 17 -6.76 -11.82 14.71
C VAL A 17 -6.42 -10.43 15.20
N TYR A 18 -5.64 -10.35 16.28
CA TYR A 18 -5.00 -9.11 16.66
C TYR A 18 -4.03 -8.77 15.53
N ALA A 19 -4.48 -7.93 14.59
CA ALA A 19 -3.54 -7.10 13.86
C ALA A 19 -2.72 -6.39 14.94
N GLY A 20 -1.39 -6.57 14.93
CA GLY A 20 -0.56 -5.95 15.96
C GLY A 20 -0.68 -4.45 15.79
N ASP A 21 -1.36 -3.76 16.69
CA ASP A 21 -1.57 -2.31 16.58
C ASP A 21 -0.26 -1.56 16.93
N CYS A 22 0.05 -0.48 16.19
CA CYS A 22 1.17 0.41 16.49
C CYS A 22 0.85 1.29 17.70
N THR A 23 0.94 0.70 18.90
CA THR A 23 0.32 1.25 20.13
C THR A 23 1.24 2.05 21.01
N THR A 24 2.57 1.95 20.81
CA THR A 24 3.53 2.64 21.66
C THR A 24 4.15 3.82 20.92
N VAL A 25 4.31 4.95 21.63
CA VAL A 25 5.01 6.14 21.11
C VAL A 25 6.39 5.75 20.56
N LYS A 26 7.12 4.88 21.27
CA LYS A 26 8.43 4.40 20.83
C LYS A 26 8.37 3.65 19.49
N GLU A 27 7.34 2.84 19.26
CA GLU A 27 7.17 2.12 18.01
C GLU A 27 6.82 3.09 16.87
N MET A 28 5.91 4.04 17.12
CA MET A 28 5.59 5.12 16.18
C MET A 28 6.83 5.94 15.81
N ASP A 29 7.60 6.40 16.80
CA ASP A 29 8.85 7.16 16.58
C ASP A 29 9.87 6.36 15.76
N THR A 30 9.96 5.04 16.00
CA THR A 30 10.88 4.17 15.26
C THR A 30 10.39 3.95 13.82
N ALA A 31 9.08 3.79 13.63
CA ALA A 31 8.46 3.65 12.32
C ALA A 31 8.63 4.94 11.51
N ASP A 32 8.29 6.09 12.07
CA ASP A 32 8.48 7.40 11.44
C ASP A 32 9.95 7.63 11.03
N ALA A 33 10.89 7.37 11.94
CA ALA A 33 12.32 7.46 11.64
C ALA A 33 12.78 6.47 10.56
N ALA A 34 12.09 5.33 10.39
CA ALA A 34 12.35 4.39 9.31
C ALA A 34 11.73 4.86 7.98
N ALA A 35 10.49 5.36 8.00
CA ALA A 35 9.79 5.91 6.84
C ALA A 35 10.58 7.08 6.23
N SER A 36 11.03 8.01 7.07
CA SER A 36 11.84 9.18 6.69
C SER A 36 13.19 8.84 6.03
N LYS A 37 13.66 7.59 6.13
CA LYS A 37 14.94 7.13 5.55
C LYS A 37 14.77 6.30 4.29
N ILE A 38 13.54 6.06 3.85
CA ILE A 38 13.29 5.31 2.62
C ILE A 38 13.81 6.13 1.43
N GLN A 39 14.55 5.47 0.55
CA GLN A 39 15.11 6.08 -0.67
C GLN A 39 14.87 5.22 -1.92
N ASN A 40 14.32 4.02 -1.76
CA ASN A 40 14.13 3.04 -2.84
C ASN A 40 13.16 1.93 -2.40
N TRP A 41 12.80 1.05 -3.34
CA TRP A 41 11.87 -0.06 -3.12
C TRP A 41 12.31 -1.06 -2.04
N ALA A 42 13.61 -1.26 -1.81
CA ALA A 42 14.08 -2.12 -0.72
C ALA A 42 13.78 -1.49 0.65
N GLY A 43 13.90 -0.17 0.76
CA GLY A 43 13.46 0.60 1.95
C GLY A 43 11.95 0.47 2.16
N VAL A 44 11.14 0.66 1.11
CA VAL A 44 9.68 0.50 1.15
C VAL A 44 9.29 -0.91 1.62
N SER A 45 9.88 -1.95 1.03
CA SER A 45 9.62 -3.35 1.41
C SER A 45 10.04 -3.65 2.85
N SER A 46 11.17 -3.07 3.30
CA SER A 46 11.67 -3.25 4.67
C SER A 46 10.75 -2.58 5.68
N PHE A 47 10.23 -1.39 5.37
CA PHE A 47 9.22 -0.73 6.18
C PHE A 47 7.96 -1.58 6.27
N PHE A 48 7.38 -1.96 5.13
CA PHE A 48 6.17 -2.79 5.08
C PHE A 48 6.29 -4.06 5.94
N LYS A 49 7.41 -4.78 5.84
CA LYS A 49 7.58 -6.03 6.60
C LYS A 49 7.63 -5.83 8.12
N LYS A 50 8.11 -4.67 8.58
CA LYS A 50 8.42 -4.44 9.99
C LYS A 50 7.43 -3.51 10.69
N TYR A 51 6.83 -2.59 9.94
CA TYR A 51 6.10 -1.44 10.45
C TYR A 51 4.78 -1.18 9.71
N LYS A 52 4.26 -2.09 8.88
CA LYS A 52 2.95 -1.90 8.20
C LYS A 52 1.79 -1.62 9.16
N GLN A 53 1.92 -2.00 10.43
CA GLN A 53 0.95 -1.67 11.46
C GLN A 53 0.95 -0.21 11.88
N CYS A 54 2.03 0.51 11.60
CA CYS A 54 2.20 1.95 11.83
C CYS A 54 1.89 2.78 10.58
N ASP A 55 1.36 2.16 9.52
CA ASP A 55 0.86 2.83 8.32
C ASP A 55 -0.50 3.51 8.62
N ASP A 56 -0.44 4.57 9.42
CA ASP A 56 -1.58 5.40 9.81
C ASP A 56 -1.17 6.87 9.99
N GLY A 57 -2.14 7.77 9.88
CA GLY A 57 -1.96 9.22 10.05
C GLY A 57 -0.79 9.79 9.24
N TYR A 58 0.02 10.65 9.88
CA TYR A 58 1.13 11.34 9.21
C TYR A 58 2.21 10.40 8.66
N ILE A 59 2.37 9.18 9.22
CA ILE A 59 3.30 8.19 8.69
C ILE A 59 2.76 7.66 7.36
N ALA A 60 1.47 7.37 7.28
CA ALA A 60 0.82 6.94 6.03
C ALA A 60 0.94 8.00 4.94
N GLU A 61 0.72 9.27 5.27
CA GLU A 61 0.88 10.41 4.36
C GLU A 61 2.33 10.53 3.84
N GLY A 62 3.32 10.44 4.74
CA GLY A 62 4.74 10.44 4.36
C GLY A 62 5.11 9.26 3.45
N LEU A 63 4.49 8.10 3.64
CA LEU A 63 4.63 6.94 2.76
C LEU A 63 3.96 7.15 1.41
N SER A 64 2.76 7.77 1.36
CA SER A 64 2.11 8.17 0.10
C SER A 64 3.02 9.10 -0.71
N HIS A 65 3.61 10.10 -0.07
CA HIS A 65 4.59 10.98 -0.71
C HIS A 65 5.80 10.19 -1.25
N THR A 66 6.39 9.32 -0.43
CA THR A 66 7.57 8.53 -0.80
C THR A 66 7.30 7.58 -1.97
N VAL A 67 6.20 6.82 -1.90
CA VAL A 67 5.78 5.88 -2.95
C VAL A 67 5.46 6.64 -4.23
N GLY A 68 4.70 7.73 -4.12
CA GLY A 68 4.35 8.61 -5.23
C GLY A 68 5.58 9.12 -5.97
N THR A 69 6.54 9.69 -5.24
CA THR A 69 7.79 10.19 -5.83
C THR A 69 8.64 9.10 -6.48
N LEU A 70 8.74 7.90 -5.89
CA LEU A 70 9.49 6.79 -6.51
C LEU A 70 8.87 6.36 -7.84
N LEU A 71 7.54 6.33 -7.93
CA LEU A 71 6.83 6.01 -9.17
C LEU A 71 6.90 7.16 -10.18
N ALA A 72 6.76 8.41 -9.74
CA ALA A 72 6.76 9.56 -10.64
C ALA A 72 8.16 9.84 -11.21
N LYS A 73 9.18 9.82 -10.35
CA LYS A 73 10.53 10.36 -10.65
C LYS A 73 11.57 9.27 -10.89
N ASP A 74 11.42 8.10 -10.26
CA ASP A 74 12.34 6.96 -10.38
C ASP A 74 11.74 5.77 -11.15
N TRP A 75 10.86 6.05 -12.13
CA TRP A 75 10.12 5.04 -12.91
C TRP A 75 11.00 3.92 -13.51
N ARG A 76 12.26 4.21 -13.85
CA ARG A 76 13.23 3.20 -14.34
C ARG A 76 13.46 2.04 -13.36
N THR A 77 13.09 2.20 -12.10
CA THR A 77 13.17 1.17 -11.05
C THR A 77 11.91 0.30 -10.95
N LEU A 78 10.88 0.54 -11.78
CA LEU A 78 9.60 -0.19 -11.76
C LEU A 78 9.78 -1.71 -11.85
N ASP A 79 10.79 -2.19 -12.58
CA ASP A 79 11.08 -3.62 -12.66
C ASP A 79 11.46 -4.24 -11.31
N GLN A 80 12.14 -3.48 -10.45
CA GLN A 80 12.45 -3.92 -9.10
C GLN A 80 11.17 -4.06 -8.27
N LEU A 81 10.27 -3.07 -8.37
CA LEU A 81 8.96 -3.13 -7.73
C LEU A 81 8.16 -4.33 -8.24
N ASN A 82 8.09 -4.55 -9.55
CA ASN A 82 7.36 -5.68 -10.15
C ASN A 82 7.87 -7.04 -9.66
N VAL A 83 9.20 -7.20 -9.48
CA VAL A 83 9.75 -8.42 -8.88
C VAL A 83 9.29 -8.61 -7.43
N MET A 84 9.16 -7.54 -6.65
CA MET A 84 8.70 -7.60 -5.26
C MET A 84 7.20 -7.87 -5.16
N THR A 85 6.38 -7.18 -5.95
CA THR A 85 4.90 -7.32 -5.94
C THR A 85 4.44 -8.67 -6.51
N ASN A 86 5.17 -9.25 -7.47
CA ASN A 86 4.89 -10.61 -7.94
C ASN A 86 5.21 -11.68 -6.90
N LYS A 87 6.13 -11.42 -5.97
CA LYS A 87 6.45 -12.33 -4.87
C LYS A 87 5.50 -12.20 -3.69
N ASP A 88 4.97 -11.01 -3.46
CA ASP A 88 4.12 -10.69 -2.31
C ASP A 88 2.98 -9.77 -2.75
N LYS A 89 1.79 -10.35 -2.94
CA LYS A 89 0.59 -9.61 -3.35
C LYS A 89 0.00 -8.74 -2.24
N THR A 90 0.29 -9.05 -0.97
CA THR A 90 -0.07 -8.14 0.13
C THR A 90 0.78 -6.89 0.09
N PHE A 91 2.06 -7.02 -0.26
CA PHE A 91 2.93 -5.87 -0.51
C PHE A 91 2.44 -5.03 -1.70
N GLU A 92 2.00 -5.66 -2.78
CA GLU A 92 1.40 -4.95 -3.92
C GLU A 92 0.19 -4.12 -3.51
N SER A 93 -0.80 -4.73 -2.86
CA SER A 93 -1.99 -4.01 -2.41
C SER A 93 -1.65 -2.87 -1.45
N TRP A 94 -0.66 -3.07 -0.60
CA TRP A 94 -0.18 -2.04 0.32
C TRP A 94 0.48 -0.86 -0.39
N VAL A 95 1.34 -1.11 -1.39
CA VAL A 95 1.94 -0.04 -2.21
C VAL A 95 0.86 0.73 -2.98
N VAL A 96 -0.10 0.03 -3.57
CA VAL A 96 -1.17 0.66 -4.35
C VAL A 96 -2.09 1.52 -3.48
N LYS A 97 -2.34 1.11 -2.22
CA LYS A 97 -3.10 1.92 -1.24
C LYS A 97 -2.47 3.31 -1.03
N HIS A 98 -1.16 3.46 -1.18
CA HIS A 98 -0.44 4.74 -1.05
C HIS A 98 -0.51 5.65 -2.28
N ILE A 99 -1.19 5.21 -3.35
CA ILE A 99 -1.50 6.03 -4.52
C ILE A 99 -2.92 6.55 -4.33
N ASN A 100 -3.04 7.59 -3.51
CA ASN A 100 -4.30 8.18 -3.06
C ASN A 100 -4.16 9.71 -2.98
N THR A 101 -5.19 10.40 -2.47
CA THR A 101 -5.27 11.86 -2.39
C THR A 101 -4.23 12.52 -1.47
N THR A 102 -3.50 11.76 -0.64
CA THR A 102 -2.41 12.31 0.19
C THR A 102 -1.03 12.26 -0.49
N ALA A 103 -0.95 11.69 -1.69
CA ALA A 103 0.21 11.85 -2.56
C ALA A 103 0.16 13.21 -3.29
N ASP A 104 1.32 13.67 -3.78
CA ASP A 104 1.39 14.92 -4.54
C ASP A 104 0.69 14.78 -5.91
N ASP A 105 -0.23 15.68 -6.24
CA ASP A 105 -1.04 15.67 -7.46
C ASP A 105 -0.17 15.62 -8.74
N SER A 106 0.97 16.31 -8.73
CA SER A 106 1.89 16.31 -9.87
C SER A 106 2.61 14.98 -10.01
N ASP A 107 2.93 14.31 -8.90
CA ASP A 107 3.44 12.94 -8.92
C ASP A 107 2.36 11.97 -9.41
N LEU A 108 1.11 12.08 -8.96
CA LEU A 108 -0.01 11.25 -9.45
C LEU A 108 -0.20 11.38 -10.96
N ALA A 109 -0.18 12.60 -11.50
CA ALA A 109 -0.26 12.84 -12.94
C ALA A 109 0.91 12.21 -13.70
N LEU A 110 2.13 12.26 -13.15
CA LEU A 110 3.30 11.60 -13.72
C LEU A 110 3.20 10.08 -13.67
N ILE A 111 2.64 9.48 -12.61
CA ILE A 111 2.39 8.04 -12.53
C ILE A 111 1.47 7.59 -13.67
N VAL A 112 0.36 8.31 -13.90
CA VAL A 112 -0.54 8.02 -15.02
C VAL A 112 0.19 8.10 -16.35
N LYS A 113 1.01 9.14 -16.56
CA LYS A 113 1.78 9.31 -17.80
C LYS A 113 2.76 8.16 -18.00
N ASN A 114 3.60 7.88 -17.00
CA ASN A 114 4.63 6.86 -17.08
C ASN A 114 4.03 5.46 -17.28
N ALA A 115 2.90 5.16 -16.63
CA ALA A 115 2.18 3.90 -16.78
C ALA A 115 1.63 3.68 -18.21
N LYS A 116 1.33 4.75 -18.95
CA LYS A 116 0.83 4.67 -20.32
C LYS A 116 1.93 4.67 -21.36
N GLU A 117 2.91 5.55 -21.18
CA GLU A 117 3.90 5.87 -22.21
C GLU A 117 5.16 5.00 -22.06
N ASP A 118 5.53 4.66 -20.83
CA ASP A 118 6.82 4.05 -20.50
C ASP A 118 6.66 2.69 -19.78
N CYS A 119 5.53 2.01 -19.95
CA CYS A 119 5.31 0.70 -19.33
C CYS A 119 6.10 -0.41 -20.05
N PRO A 120 7.00 -1.13 -19.35
CA PRO A 120 7.63 -2.32 -19.91
C PRO A 120 6.60 -3.43 -20.13
N ALA A 121 6.67 -4.13 -21.27
CA ALA A 121 5.72 -5.20 -21.63
C ALA A 121 5.59 -6.33 -20.59
N ARG A 122 6.61 -6.54 -19.75
CA ARG A 122 6.59 -7.53 -18.66
C ARG A 122 5.92 -7.04 -17.37
N ASN A 123 5.58 -5.75 -17.29
CA ASN A 123 4.99 -5.10 -16.13
C ASN A 123 3.55 -4.63 -16.38
N THR A 124 2.91 -5.04 -17.49
CA THR A 124 1.58 -4.57 -17.90
C THR A 124 0.56 -4.59 -16.77
N HIS A 125 0.48 -5.68 -16.01
CA HIS A 125 -0.41 -5.79 -14.86
C HIS A 125 -0.17 -4.68 -13.83
N LEU A 126 1.09 -4.52 -13.41
CA LEU A 126 1.45 -3.51 -12.42
C LEU A 126 1.18 -2.09 -12.96
N CYS A 127 1.55 -1.78 -14.21
CA CYS A 127 1.28 -0.48 -14.80
C CYS A 127 -0.22 -0.15 -14.80
N THR A 128 -1.07 -1.09 -15.21
CA THR A 128 -2.53 -0.88 -15.19
C THR A 128 -3.05 -0.65 -13.78
N THR A 129 -2.56 -1.41 -12.79
CA THR A 129 -2.94 -1.22 -11.39
C THR A 129 -2.54 0.17 -10.88
N LEU A 130 -1.30 0.60 -11.15
CA LEU A 130 -0.78 1.91 -10.74
C LEU A 130 -1.51 3.07 -11.44
N GLU A 131 -1.76 2.93 -12.75
CA GLU A 131 -2.51 3.93 -13.53
C GLU A 131 -3.91 4.13 -12.95
N ASN A 132 -4.64 3.04 -12.71
CA ASN A 132 -6.01 3.10 -12.21
C ASN A 132 -6.08 3.77 -10.84
N ALA A 133 -5.17 3.43 -9.92
CA ALA A 133 -5.12 4.05 -8.61
C ALA A 133 -4.81 5.55 -8.69
N ALA A 134 -3.82 5.94 -9.51
CA ALA A 134 -3.46 7.34 -9.68
C ALA A 134 -4.58 8.16 -10.35
N ARG A 135 -5.32 7.57 -11.31
CA ARG A 135 -6.50 8.20 -11.90
C ARG A 135 -7.60 8.42 -10.89
N GLN A 136 -7.89 7.41 -10.06
CA GLN A 136 -8.91 7.52 -9.03
C GLN A 136 -8.54 8.63 -8.04
N ALA A 137 -7.30 8.66 -7.55
CA ALA A 137 -6.83 9.70 -6.65
C ALA A 137 -6.98 11.11 -7.23
N LEU A 138 -6.65 11.30 -8.51
CA LEU A 138 -6.84 12.60 -9.19
C LEU A 138 -8.31 12.98 -9.33
N GLN A 139 -9.21 12.02 -9.57
CA GLN A 139 -10.65 12.27 -9.62
C GLN A 139 -11.18 12.67 -8.25
N ASP A 140 -10.77 11.96 -7.20
CA ASP A 140 -11.19 12.24 -5.83
C ASP A 140 -10.80 13.68 -5.41
N LEU A 141 -9.62 14.17 -5.83
CA LEU A 141 -9.17 15.55 -5.58
C LEU A 141 -10.01 16.63 -6.31
N GLU A 142 -10.66 16.30 -7.43
CA GLU A 142 -11.54 17.22 -8.15
C GLU A 142 -12.94 17.31 -7.51
N GLU A 143 -13.32 16.32 -6.70
CA GLU A 143 -14.62 16.20 -6.06
C GLU A 143 -14.68 16.77 -4.62
N GLU A 144 -13.52 17.13 -4.04
CA GLU A 144 -13.37 17.79 -2.72
C GLU A 144 -13.63 19.31 -2.76
#